data_AF-A0A929QTM1-F1
#
_entry.id   AF-A0A929QTM1-F1
#
_cell.length_a   1.000
_cell.length_b   1.000
_cell.length_c   1.000
_cell.angle_alpha   90.00
_cell.angle_beta   90.00
_cell.angle_gamma   90.00
#
_symmetry.space_group_name_H-M   'P 1'
#
loop_
_entity.id
_entity.type
_entity.pdbx_description
1 polymer ?
#
loop_
_entity_poly.entity_id
_entity_poly.type
_entity_poly.pdbx_seq_one_letter_code
_entity_poly.pdbx_strand_id
1 'polypeptide(L)'
;MTSKNKYLLNKVKLRVSRFVGQRLLSILVLLGLAQLGIKDLVNFLLDLDFYPRDNQYAPLLFVVLLLLLFFLANAFYNFLWTRTVTIEDLGDKVRIELGSRHYLLPWSSLRKVRLDRTTSRGKLVSVDLILVFESRSFRLTKDQPLAPLSDLEAYMQAKLKKAKS
;
A
#
# COMPACT_ATOMS: atom_id res chain seq x y z
N MET A 1 -8.27 6.42 -36.54
CA MET A 1 -8.56 5.19 -35.78
C MET A 1 -8.51 5.51 -34.29
N THR A 2 -9.65 5.64 -33.64
CA THR A 2 -9.76 5.95 -32.20
C THR A 2 -9.33 4.75 -31.37
N SER A 3 -8.09 4.77 -30.88
CA SER A 3 -7.59 3.82 -29.88
C SER A 3 -8.51 3.88 -28.66
N LYS A 4 -9.34 2.85 -28.47
CA LYS A 4 -10.11 2.71 -27.22
C LYS A 4 -9.10 2.45 -26.11
N ASN A 5 -8.86 3.46 -25.27
CA ASN A 5 -8.12 3.27 -24.04
C ASN A 5 -8.75 2.13 -23.24
N LYS A 6 -7.98 1.06 -23.00
CA LYS A 6 -8.45 -0.09 -22.24
C LYS A 6 -7.81 -0.03 -20.86
N TYR A 7 -8.63 0.19 -19.83
CA TYR A 7 -8.17 0.05 -18.45
C TYR A 7 -7.80 -1.42 -18.21
N LEU A 8 -6.53 -1.66 -17.90
CA LEU A 8 -6.02 -2.98 -17.53
C LEU A 8 -6.17 -3.20 -16.03
N LEU A 9 -6.04 -2.13 -15.24
CA LEU A 9 -6.24 -2.13 -13.81
C LEU A 9 -6.77 -0.75 -13.38
N ASN A 10 -8.01 -0.69 -12.91
CA ASN A 10 -8.65 0.57 -12.56
C ASN A 10 -8.67 0.78 -11.04
N LYS A 11 -7.97 1.82 -10.57
CA LYS A 11 -8.01 2.31 -9.17
C LYS A 11 -7.85 1.21 -8.11
N VAL A 12 -6.87 0.32 -8.28
CA VAL A 12 -6.61 -0.71 -7.27
C VAL A 12 -5.62 -0.15 -6.25
N LYS A 13 -5.98 -0.21 -4.97
CA LYS A 13 -5.07 0.09 -3.87
C LYS A 13 -3.99 -0.99 -3.79
N LEU A 14 -2.76 -0.64 -4.14
CA LEU A 14 -1.60 -1.52 -4.13
C LEU A 14 -0.55 -0.97 -3.16
N ARG A 15 0.17 -1.87 -2.48
CA ARG A 15 1.28 -1.52 -1.61
C ARG A 15 2.56 -1.50 -2.45
N VAL A 16 3.33 -0.42 -2.38
CA VAL A 16 4.47 -0.18 -3.30
C VAL A 16 5.80 -0.74 -2.75
N SER A 17 5.85 -1.17 -1.48
CA SER A 17 7.01 -1.87 -0.95
C SER A 17 6.62 -2.73 0.25
N ARG A 18 7.14 -3.96 0.31
CA ARG A 18 7.08 -4.80 1.51
C ARG A 18 8.48 -4.86 2.13
N PHE A 19 8.82 -3.92 3.00
CA PHE A 19 9.94 -4.12 3.92
C PHE A 19 9.38 -4.85 5.15
N VAL A 20 9.87 -6.07 5.40
CA VAL A 20 9.53 -6.84 6.60
C VAL A 20 10.04 -6.04 7.80
N GLY A 21 9.14 -5.51 8.63
CA GLY A 21 9.47 -4.63 9.78
C GLY A 21 8.83 -3.23 9.73
N GLN A 22 8.25 -2.80 8.61
CA GLN A 22 7.62 -1.46 8.53
C GLN A 22 6.44 -1.25 9.48
N ARG A 23 5.68 -2.31 9.81
CA ARG A 23 4.61 -2.23 10.83
C ARG A 23 5.19 -1.94 12.22
N LEU A 24 6.31 -2.57 12.55
CA LEU A 24 7.01 -2.31 13.81
C LEU A 24 7.56 -0.89 13.83
N LEU A 25 8.12 -0.43 12.69
CA LEU A 25 8.66 0.92 12.56
C LEU A 25 7.57 2.01 12.67
N SER A 26 6.39 1.81 12.06
CA SER A 26 5.26 2.74 12.24
C SER A 26 4.73 2.75 13.68
N ILE A 27 4.69 1.59 14.33
CA ILE A 27 4.30 1.49 15.75
C ILE A 27 5.33 2.20 16.63
N LEU A 28 6.63 2.01 16.38
CA LEU A 28 7.71 2.67 17.12
C LEU A 28 7.73 4.19 16.91
N VAL A 29 7.52 4.67 15.68
CA VAL A 29 7.43 6.11 15.40
C VAL A 29 6.24 6.73 16.12
N LEU A 30 5.11 6.04 16.15
CA LEU A 30 3.93 6.52 16.88
C LEU A 30 4.08 6.42 18.38
N LEU A 31 4.75 5.40 18.91
CA LEU A 31 5.13 5.34 20.32
C LEU A 31 6.09 6.49 20.67
N GLY A 32 7.04 6.84 19.80
CA GLY A 32 7.94 7.98 20.01
C GLY A 32 7.22 9.33 19.95
N LEU A 33 6.33 9.52 18.97
CA LEU A 33 5.47 10.72 18.89
C LEU A 33 4.50 10.80 20.08
N ALA A 34 3.96 9.65 20.50
CA ALA A 34 3.16 9.57 21.71
C ALA A 34 4.03 9.95 22.91
N GLN A 35 5.25 9.44 23.09
CA GLN A 35 6.09 9.83 24.23
C GLN A 35 6.39 11.33 24.28
N LEU A 36 6.53 12.00 23.12
CA LEU A 36 6.72 13.44 23.03
C LEU A 36 5.42 14.20 23.37
N GLY A 37 4.28 13.76 22.86
CA GLY A 37 2.98 14.42 23.03
C GLY A 37 2.15 13.94 24.23
N ILE A 38 2.52 12.85 24.90
CA ILE A 38 1.74 12.23 25.99
C ILE A 38 1.71 13.19 27.18
N LYS A 39 2.80 13.89 27.48
CA LYS A 39 2.80 14.88 28.58
C LYS A 39 1.80 16.00 28.33
N ASP A 40 1.84 16.59 27.14
CA ASP A 40 0.94 17.69 26.78
C ASP A 40 -0.50 17.21 26.61
N LEU A 41 -0.71 16.01 26.06
CA LEU A 41 -2.02 15.39 25.92
C LEU A 41 -2.61 15.00 27.28
N VAL A 42 -1.81 14.47 28.21
CA VAL A 42 -2.25 14.13 29.57
C VAL A 42 -2.59 15.41 30.34
N ASN A 43 -1.76 16.45 30.25
CA ASN A 43 -2.06 17.75 30.86
C ASN A 43 -3.33 18.38 30.28
N PHE A 44 -3.51 18.34 28.96
CA PHE A 44 -4.73 18.81 28.28
C PHE A 44 -5.99 18.01 28.68
N LEU A 45 -5.87 16.69 28.85
CA LEU A 45 -6.97 15.84 29.30
C LEU A 45 -7.31 16.04 30.78
N LEU A 46 -6.31 16.37 31.61
CA LEU A 46 -6.49 16.78 33.00
C LEU A 46 -7.16 18.16 33.10
N ASP A 47 -6.76 19.12 32.25
CA ASP A 47 -7.34 20.47 32.18
C ASP A 47 -8.80 20.48 31.69
N LEU A 48 -9.19 19.49 30.88
CA LEU A 48 -10.56 19.33 30.38
C LEU A 48 -11.53 18.67 31.38
N ASP A 49 -11.12 18.40 32.62
CA ASP A 49 -11.91 17.71 33.66
C ASP A 49 -12.43 16.31 33.25
N PHE A 50 -11.95 15.77 32.12
CA PHE A 50 -12.29 14.43 31.62
C PHE A 50 -11.61 13.30 32.41
N TYR A 51 -10.67 13.65 33.29
CA TYR A 51 -9.97 12.71 34.15
C TYR A 51 -10.63 12.71 35.53
N PRO A 52 -11.56 11.78 35.83
CA PRO A 52 -12.14 11.69 37.16
C PRO A 52 -11.00 11.44 38.15
N ARG A 53 -10.85 12.35 39.12
CA ARG A 53 -9.88 12.23 40.22
C ARG A 53 -10.09 10.94 41.04
N ASP A 54 -11.24 10.29 40.88
CA ASP A 54 -11.51 8.94 41.36
C ASP A 54 -10.83 7.89 40.47
N ASN A 55 -9.80 7.29 41.07
CA ASN A 55 -8.82 6.35 40.51
C ASN A 55 -9.42 5.02 39.96
N GLN A 56 -10.75 4.87 39.97
CA GLN A 56 -11.45 3.62 39.66
C GLN A 56 -11.58 3.36 38.15
N TYR A 57 -11.64 4.42 37.32
CA TYR A 57 -11.74 4.32 35.86
C TYR A 57 -10.41 4.56 35.12
N ALA A 58 -9.36 4.95 35.85
CA ALA A 58 -8.00 5.16 35.31
C ALA A 58 -7.45 3.98 34.48
N PRO A 59 -7.56 2.69 34.90
CA PRO A 59 -7.07 1.58 34.08
C PRO A 59 -7.89 1.39 32.80
N LEU A 60 -9.18 1.70 32.81
CA LEU A 60 -10.07 1.53 31.67
C LEU A 60 -9.79 2.60 30.60
N LEU A 61 -9.57 3.85 31.02
CA LEU A 61 -9.13 4.94 30.14
C LEU A 61 -7.76 4.65 29.51
N PHE A 62 -6.82 4.07 30.28
CA PHE A 62 -5.51 3.68 29.75
C PHE A 62 -5.62 2.62 28.64
N VAL A 63 -6.47 1.61 28.82
CA VAL A 63 -6.72 0.57 27.79
C VAL A 63 -7.37 1.18 26.53
N VAL A 64 -8.34 2.08 26.70
CA VAL A 64 -8.99 2.77 25.56
C VAL A 64 -7.99 3.62 24.79
N LEU A 65 -7.10 4.34 25.47
CA LEU A 65 -6.04 5.14 24.85
C LEU A 65 -5.07 4.26 24.05
N LEU A 66 -4.65 3.11 24.60
CA LEU A 66 -3.80 2.15 23.90
C LEU A 66 -4.45 1.60 22.63
N LEU A 67 -5.74 1.26 22.70
CA LEU A 67 -6.50 0.81 21.53
C LEU A 67 -6.59 1.90 20.48
N LEU A 68 -6.88 3.15 20.89
CA LEU A 68 -6.96 4.29 19.97
C LEU A 68 -5.63 4.54 19.26
N LEU A 69 -4.51 4.49 20.00
CA LEU A 69 -3.17 4.57 19.44
C LEU A 69 -2.88 3.41 18.46
N PHE A 70 -3.30 2.20 18.80
CA PHE A 70 -3.14 1.03 17.91
C PHE A 70 -3.90 1.20 16.59
N PHE A 71 -5.16 1.62 16.65
CA PHE A 71 -5.96 1.87 15.45
C PHE A 71 -5.39 3.03 14.63
N LEU A 72 -4.98 4.11 15.27
CA LEU A 72 -4.35 5.25 14.61
C LEU A 72 -3.03 4.84 13.95
N ALA A 73 -2.25 3.97 14.58
CA ALA A 73 -1.03 3.43 14.01
C ALA A 73 -1.26 2.57 12.79
N ASN A 74 -2.27 1.71 12.84
CA ASN A 74 -2.63 0.90 11.71
C ASN A 74 -3.18 1.77 10.55
N ALA A 75 -3.96 2.80 10.86
CA ALA A 75 -4.47 3.75 9.88
C ALA A 75 -3.33 4.54 9.21
N PHE A 76 -2.40 5.08 10.00
CA PHE A 76 -1.23 5.81 9.51
C PHE A 76 -0.33 4.91 8.67
N TYR A 77 -0.08 3.68 9.11
CA TYR A 77 0.62 2.67 8.32
C TYR A 77 -0.07 2.43 6.97
N ASN A 78 -1.37 2.19 6.97
CA ASN A 78 -2.10 1.96 5.72
C ASN A 78 -2.07 3.19 4.81
N PHE A 79 -2.18 4.40 5.35
CA PHE A 79 -2.11 5.64 4.59
C PHE A 79 -0.73 5.88 3.98
N LEU A 80 0.35 5.65 4.74
CA LEU A 80 1.70 5.93 4.28
C LEU A 80 2.12 4.96 3.16
N TRP A 81 1.68 3.70 3.23
CA TRP A 81 2.20 2.63 2.40
C TRP A 81 1.25 2.14 1.30
N THR A 82 -0.04 2.47 1.38
CA THR A 82 -0.99 2.16 0.31
C THR A 82 -1.00 3.29 -0.70
N ARG A 83 -0.85 2.95 -1.99
CA ARG A 83 -1.02 3.89 -3.09
C ARG A 83 -2.08 3.36 -4.03
N THR A 84 -2.93 4.25 -4.52
CA THR A 84 -3.85 3.91 -5.60
C THR A 84 -3.03 3.77 -6.87
N VAL A 85 -3.19 2.63 -7.55
CA VAL A 85 -2.53 2.36 -8.81
C VAL A 85 -3.55 2.19 -9.90
N THR A 86 -3.32 2.87 -11.01
CA THR A 86 -4.12 2.77 -12.23
C THR A 86 -3.18 2.40 -13.37
N ILE A 87 -3.54 1.40 -14.16
CA ILE A 87 -2.80 1.00 -15.34
C ILE A 87 -3.75 1.01 -16.53
N GLU A 88 -3.41 1.83 -17.52
CA GLU A 88 -4.18 2.07 -18.73
C GLU A 88 -3.32 1.75 -19.95
N ASP A 89 -3.87 0.97 -20.89
CA ASP A 89 -3.25 0.75 -22.19
C ASP A 89 -3.73 1.82 -23.17
N LEU A 90 -2.78 2.60 -23.71
CA LEU A 90 -3.02 3.64 -24.73
C LEU A 90 -2.78 3.10 -26.16
N GLY A 91 -2.45 1.82 -26.32
CA GLY A 91 -2.12 1.17 -27.59
C GLY A 91 -0.62 0.91 -27.70
N ASP A 92 0.15 1.95 -28.03
CA ASP A 92 1.62 1.89 -28.20
C ASP A 92 2.38 2.13 -26.90
N LYS A 93 1.72 2.75 -25.92
CA LYS A 93 2.28 3.10 -24.62
C LYS A 93 1.37 2.63 -23.50
N VAL A 94 1.95 2.35 -22.33
CA VAL A 94 1.24 2.08 -21.09
C VAL A 94 1.36 3.27 -20.16
N ARG A 95 0.23 3.70 -19.61
CA ARG A 95 0.17 4.70 -18.54
C ARG A 95 0.05 3.97 -17.21
N ILE A 96 0.99 4.22 -16.31
CA ILE A 96 1.01 3.71 -14.95
C ILE A 96 0.92 4.91 -14.01
N GLU A 97 -0.18 5.02 -13.28
CA GLU A 97 -0.39 6.03 -12.25
C GLU A 97 -0.18 5.39 -10.89
N LEU A 98 0.67 6.00 -10.06
CA LEU A 98 1.00 5.59 -8.70
C LEU A 98 0.78 6.77 -7.77
N GLY A 99 -0.42 6.89 -7.19
CA GLY A 99 -0.81 8.06 -6.41
C GLY A 99 -0.73 9.34 -7.25
N SER A 100 0.14 10.27 -6.87
CA SER A 100 0.37 11.54 -7.58
C SER A 100 1.39 11.46 -8.72
N ARG A 101 2.04 10.32 -8.91
CA ARG A 101 3.05 10.14 -9.96
C ARG A 101 2.43 9.44 -11.16
N HIS A 102 2.63 10.01 -12.34
CA HIS A 102 2.17 9.44 -13.60
C HIS A 102 3.41 9.05 -14.43
N TYR A 103 3.43 7.82 -14.95
CA TYR A 103 4.47 7.32 -15.81
C TYR A 103 3.86 6.89 -17.15
N LEU A 104 4.45 7.35 -18.23
CA LEU A 104 4.05 7.01 -19.59
C LEU A 104 5.22 6.30 -20.25
N LEU A 105 5.10 4.98 -20.42
CA LEU A 105 6.19 4.12 -20.86
C LEU A 105 5.80 3.41 -22.17
N PRO A 106 6.69 3.34 -23.17
CA PRO A 106 6.40 2.61 -24.39
C PRO A 106 6.41 1.10 -24.11
N TRP A 107 5.51 0.33 -24.75
CA TRP A 107 5.47 -1.12 -24.58
C TRP A 107 6.77 -1.80 -25.01
N SER A 108 7.49 -1.23 -25.98
CA SER A 108 8.81 -1.69 -26.42
C SER A 108 9.87 -1.68 -25.31
N SER A 109 9.71 -0.80 -24.31
CA SER A 109 10.64 -0.73 -23.17
C SER A 109 10.37 -1.81 -22.12
N LEU A 110 9.26 -2.56 -22.21
CA LEU A 110 8.97 -3.65 -21.27
C LEU A 110 9.92 -4.83 -21.53
N ARG A 111 10.74 -5.17 -20.54
CA ARG A 111 11.74 -6.25 -20.66
C ARG A 111 11.29 -7.53 -19.98
N LYS A 112 10.66 -7.42 -18.81
CA LYS A 112 10.26 -8.55 -17.97
C LYS A 112 8.98 -8.27 -17.20
N VAL A 113 8.16 -9.30 -17.07
CA VAL A 113 6.95 -9.33 -16.22
C VAL A 113 7.04 -10.59 -15.38
N ARG A 114 6.85 -10.49 -14.07
CA ARG A 114 6.89 -11.63 -13.15
C ARG A 114 5.85 -11.46 -12.04
N LEU A 115 5.09 -12.51 -11.75
CA LEU A 115 4.22 -12.57 -10.59
C LEU A 115 4.82 -13.52 -9.54
N ASP A 116 5.20 -12.98 -8.40
CA ASP A 116 5.64 -13.76 -7.25
C ASP A 116 4.47 -13.94 -6.26
N ARG A 117 4.23 -15.18 -5.86
CA ARG A 117 3.17 -15.55 -4.91
C ARG A 117 3.83 -15.94 -3.61
N THR A 118 3.57 -15.20 -2.54
CA THR A 118 4.04 -15.56 -1.21
C THR A 118 2.95 -16.36 -0.49
N THR A 119 3.25 -17.60 -0.17
CA THR A 119 2.40 -18.46 0.66
C THR A 119 3.01 -18.59 2.06
N SER A 120 2.17 -18.60 3.09
CA SER A 120 2.57 -18.90 4.47
C SER A 120 1.59 -19.93 5.03
N ARG A 121 2.12 -21.04 5.54
CA ARG A 121 1.33 -22.16 6.10
C ARG A 121 0.18 -22.60 5.18
N GLY A 122 0.47 -22.77 3.89
CA GLY A 122 -0.51 -23.19 2.88
C GLY A 122 -1.54 -22.12 2.47
N LYS A 123 -1.56 -20.94 3.12
CA LYS A 123 -2.43 -19.83 2.75
C LYS A 123 -1.65 -18.81 1.93
N LEU A 124 -2.25 -18.33 0.84
CA LEU A 124 -1.68 -17.24 0.07
C LEU A 124 -1.71 -15.96 0.90
N VAL A 125 -0.56 -15.35 1.16
CA VAL A 125 -0.46 -14.14 1.98
C VAL A 125 -0.42 -12.89 1.11
N SER A 126 0.34 -12.92 0.01
CA SER A 126 0.49 -11.76 -0.85
C SER A 126 0.86 -12.15 -2.27
N VAL A 127 0.52 -11.27 -3.20
CA VAL A 127 0.91 -11.37 -4.61
C VAL A 127 1.70 -10.12 -4.99
N ASP A 128 2.89 -10.33 -5.51
CA ASP A 128 3.79 -9.29 -5.97
C ASP A 128 3.91 -9.36 -7.49
N LEU A 129 3.43 -8.33 -8.20
CA LEU A 129 3.65 -8.17 -9.64
C LEU A 129 4.86 -7.25 -9.85
N ILE A 130 5.90 -7.79 -10.49
CA ILE A 130 7.13 -7.10 -10.83
C ILE A 130 7.11 -6.82 -12.33
N LEU A 131 7.13 -5.54 -12.68
CA LEU A 131 7.23 -5.04 -14.04
C LEU A 131 8.58 -4.37 -14.22
N VAL A 132 9.41 -4.85 -15.14
CA VAL A 132 10.72 -4.26 -15.44
C VAL A 132 10.66 -3.65 -16.82
N PHE A 133 10.68 -2.33 -16.84
CA PHE A 133 10.93 -1.54 -18.04
C PHE A 133 12.41 -1.14 -18.09
N GLU A 134 12.87 -0.76 -19.27
CA GLU A 134 14.25 -0.37 -19.53
C GLU A 134 14.70 0.81 -18.66
N SER A 135 13.82 1.78 -18.42
CA SER A 135 14.12 2.96 -17.59
C SER A 135 13.76 2.79 -16.12
N ARG A 136 12.81 1.90 -15.77
CA ARG A 136 12.28 1.74 -14.41
C ARG A 136 11.72 0.36 -14.13
N SER A 137 11.86 -0.07 -12.89
CA SER A 137 11.15 -1.23 -12.35
C SER A 137 10.01 -0.79 -11.43
N PHE A 138 8.89 -1.52 -11.49
CA PHE A 138 7.73 -1.33 -10.63
C PHE A 138 7.45 -2.64 -9.90
N ARG A 139 7.30 -2.57 -8.58
CA ARG A 139 6.86 -3.68 -7.74
C ARG A 139 5.51 -3.32 -7.14
N LEU A 140 4.50 -4.10 -7.52
CA LEU A 140 3.12 -3.90 -7.14
C LEU A 140 2.70 -5.06 -6.22
N THR A 141 2.59 -4.81 -4.93
CA THR A 141 2.18 -5.82 -3.94
C THR A 141 0.71 -5.68 -3.61
N LYS A 142 -0.02 -6.79 -3.55
CA LYS A 142 -1.39 -6.84 -3.03
C LYS A 142 -1.57 -7.94 -2.00
N ASP A 143 -2.09 -7.54 -0.85
CA ASP A 143 -2.51 -8.44 0.22
C ASP A 143 -3.94 -8.94 -0.10
N GLN A 144 -4.08 -9.86 -1.07
CA GLN A 144 -5.35 -10.47 -1.55
C GLN A 144 -6.44 -9.49 -2.10
N PRO A 145 -7.41 -9.92 -2.93
CA PRO A 145 -7.54 -11.18 -3.68
C PRO A 145 -6.81 -11.14 -5.05
N LEU A 146 -6.54 -12.36 -5.56
CA LEU A 146 -5.66 -12.72 -6.69
C LEU A 146 -6.06 -12.14 -8.06
N ALA A 147 -7.35 -12.09 -8.34
CA ALA A 147 -7.88 -11.97 -9.70
C ALA A 147 -7.38 -10.75 -10.50
N PRO A 148 -7.30 -9.53 -9.93
CA PRO A 148 -6.92 -8.36 -10.74
C PRO A 148 -5.45 -8.37 -11.17
N LEU A 149 -4.57 -9.08 -10.45
CA LEU A 149 -3.14 -9.10 -10.75
C LEU A 149 -2.74 -10.26 -11.66
N SER A 150 -3.40 -11.41 -11.56
CA SER A 150 -3.17 -12.52 -12.49
C SER A 150 -3.59 -12.16 -13.91
N ASP A 151 -4.74 -11.49 -14.05
CA ASP A 151 -5.25 -11.10 -15.37
C ASP A 151 -4.38 -10.01 -16.00
N LEU A 152 -3.90 -9.09 -15.16
CA LEU A 152 -2.95 -8.05 -15.57
C LEU A 152 -1.60 -8.66 -15.99
N GLU A 153 -1.09 -9.65 -15.25
CA GLU A 153 0.13 -10.37 -15.62
C GLU A 153 -0.03 -11.03 -17.00
N ALA A 154 -1.09 -11.81 -17.19
CA ALA A 154 -1.35 -12.52 -18.43
C ALA A 154 -1.41 -11.55 -19.62
N TYR A 155 -2.07 -10.40 -19.45
CA TYR A 155 -2.15 -9.37 -20.46
C TYR A 155 -0.77 -8.76 -20.79
N MET A 156 -0.01 -8.38 -19.77
CA MET A 156 1.32 -7.79 -19.97
C MET A 156 2.33 -8.78 -20.57
N GLN A 157 2.26 -10.05 -20.19
CA GLN A 157 3.06 -11.11 -20.81
C GLN A 157 2.69 -11.30 -22.29
N ALA A 158 1.40 -11.25 -22.65
CA ALA A 158 0.96 -11.34 -24.04
C ALA A 158 1.49 -10.16 -24.88
N LYS A 159 1.45 -8.94 -24.34
CA LYS A 159 2.05 -7.74 -24.98
C LYS A 159 3.57 -7.86 -25.12
N LEU A 160 4.27 -8.36 -24.09
CA LEU A 160 5.71 -8.60 -24.14
C LEU A 160 6.09 -9.59 -25.25
N LYS A 161 5.33 -10.69 -25.39
CA LYS A 161 5.54 -11.67 -26.47
C LYS A 161 5.33 -11.04 -27.85
N LYS A 162 4.28 -10.23 -28.01
CA LYS A 162 4.02 -9.52 -29.27
C LYS A 162 5.09 -8.48 -29.62
N ALA A 163 5.67 -7.82 -28.63
CA ALA A 163 6.72 -6.81 -28.86
C ALA A 163 8.11 -7.42 -29.16
N LYS A 164 8.29 -8.72 -28.87
CA LYS A 164 9.53 -9.47 -29.16
C LYS A 164 9.43 -10.33 -30.43
N SER A 165 8.22 -10.50 -30.96
CA SER A 165 7.96 -11.20 -32.23
C SER A 165 8.06 -10.22 -33.39
#